data_AF-A0A2P4QLV7-F1
#
_entry.id   AF-A0A2P4QLV7-F1
#
_cell.length_a   1.000
_cell.length_b   1.000
_cell.length_c   1.000
_cell.angle_alpha   90.00
_cell.angle_beta   90.00
_cell.angle_gamma   90.00
#
_symmetry.space_group_name_H-M   'P 1'
#
loop_
_entity.id
_entity.type
_entity.pdbx_description
1 polymer ?
#
loop_
_entity_poly.entity_id
_entity_poly.type
_entity_poly.pdbx_seq_one_letter_code
_entity_poly.pdbx_strand_id
1 'polypeptide(L)'
;MGFGWIISSPTVINLSHNGSLEHCVSSTRAESFTIIFSILLICPRNSTVYYIHTDSQATIHTFNSLYSHKTTPRRFQKINNCLTWQAIKHIIEQLRLKVSLVKVQAHSGIEHNKVADLLAKEGCLLLYARQSIKKA
;
A
#
# COMPACT_ATOMS: atom_id res chain seq x y z
N MET A 1 -13.81 -0.65 1.88
CA MET A 1 -12.76 -1.31 2.68
C MET A 1 -11.86 -0.25 3.31
N GLY A 2 -11.43 -0.48 4.55
CA GLY A 2 -10.40 0.34 5.19
C GLY A 2 -9.00 -0.12 4.82
N PHE A 3 -8.03 0.76 5.04
CA PHE A 3 -6.61 0.47 4.93
C PHE A 3 -5.88 1.19 6.06
N GLY A 4 -4.74 0.64 6.47
CA GLY A 4 -3.93 1.17 7.56
C GLY A 4 -2.46 0.85 7.33
N TRP A 5 -1.59 1.77 7.70
CA TRP A 5 -0.14 1.54 7.65
C TRP A 5 0.55 2.25 8.81
N ILE A 6 1.70 1.70 9.18
CA ILE A 6 2.59 2.23 10.21
C ILE A 6 4.01 2.29 9.65
N ILE A 7 4.68 3.41 9.90
CA ILE A 7 6.11 3.55 9.65
C ILE A 7 6.84 3.34 10.97
N SER A 8 7.86 2.47 10.94
CA SER A 8 8.85 2.37 12.00
C SER A 8 10.19 2.78 11.40
N SER A 9 10.63 4.02 11.66
CA SER A 9 11.98 4.48 11.31
C SER A 9 12.73 4.83 12.60
N PRO A 10 14.03 4.49 12.71
CA PRO A 10 14.82 4.92 13.86
C PRO A 10 14.96 6.46 13.95
N THR A 11 14.70 7.19 12.85
CA THR A 11 14.89 8.65 12.75
C THR A 11 13.58 9.45 12.69
N VAL A 12 12.44 8.79 12.46
CA VAL A 12 11.13 9.44 12.32
C VAL A 12 10.19 8.82 13.35
N ILE A 13 9.48 9.66 14.11
CA ILE A 13 8.42 9.25 15.05
C ILE A 13 7.49 8.25 14.35
N ASN A 14 7.10 7.18 15.04
CA ASN A 14 6.18 6.17 14.53
C ASN A 14 4.91 6.84 14.00
N LEU A 15 4.82 6.98 12.67
CA LEU A 15 3.70 7.62 12.01
C LEU A 15 2.74 6.52 11.56
N SER A 16 1.53 6.58 12.09
CA SER A 16 0.43 5.69 11.71
C SER A 16 -0.64 6.48 10.96
N HIS A 17 -1.20 5.87 9.93
CA HIS A 17 -2.33 6.43 9.21
C HIS A 17 -3.38 5.36 8.95
N ASN A 18 -4.64 5.72 9.16
CA ASN A 18 -5.80 4.92 8.77
C ASN A 18 -6.63 5.69 7.74
N GLY A 19 -7.29 4.94 6.87
CA GLY A 19 -8.09 5.52 5.81
C GLY A 19 -9.10 4.54 5.26
N SER A 20 -10.03 5.07 4.47
CA SER A 20 -11.08 4.27 3.85
C SER A 20 -11.17 4.58 2.38
N LEU A 21 -11.24 3.54 1.55
CA LEU A 21 -11.50 3.70 0.14
C LEU A 21 -12.97 3.39 -0.13
N GLU A 22 -13.70 4.43 -0.51
CA GLU A 22 -15.08 4.32 -0.98
C GLU A 22 -15.08 3.55 -2.32
N HIS A 23 -16.00 2.61 -2.48
CA HIS A 23 -16.12 1.74 -3.66
C HIS A 23 -14.95 0.78 -3.94
N CYS A 24 -14.10 0.44 -2.95
CA CYS A 24 -13.14 -0.67 -3.07
C CYS A 24 -13.84 -2.03 -3.01
N VAL A 25 -13.80 -2.76 -4.13
CA VAL A 25 -14.37 -4.11 -4.29
C VAL A 25 -13.40 -5.21 -3.83
N SER A 26 -12.08 -4.95 -3.76
CA SER A 26 -11.08 -5.94 -3.35
C SER A 26 -10.05 -5.43 -2.34
N SER A 27 -9.56 -6.33 -1.48
CA SER A 27 -8.46 -6.08 -0.52
C SER A 27 -7.16 -5.72 -1.24
N THR A 28 -6.87 -6.39 -2.35
CA THR A 28 -5.68 -6.15 -3.19
C THR A 28 -5.58 -4.72 -3.72
N ARG A 29 -6.73 -4.08 -4.01
CA ARG A 29 -6.75 -2.68 -4.44
C ARG A 29 -6.43 -1.72 -3.30
N ALA A 30 -6.94 -2.02 -2.11
CA ALA A 30 -6.64 -1.24 -0.91
C ALA A 30 -5.16 -1.36 -0.55
N GLU A 31 -4.59 -2.56 -0.56
CA GLU A 31 -3.17 -2.81 -0.29
C GLU A 31 -2.24 -2.09 -1.28
N SER A 32 -2.53 -2.15 -2.58
CA SER A 32 -1.73 -1.47 -3.61
C SER A 32 -1.75 0.07 -3.40
N PHE A 33 -2.87 0.61 -2.95
CA PHE A 33 -3.02 2.03 -2.63
C PHE A 33 -2.27 2.40 -1.33
N THR A 34 -2.31 1.53 -0.31
CA THR A 34 -1.51 1.68 0.90
C THR A 34 -0.02 1.78 0.59
N ILE A 35 0.47 0.98 -0.37
CA ILE A 35 1.86 1.05 -0.85
C ILE A 35 2.15 2.43 -1.46
N ILE A 36 1.28 2.94 -2.34
CA ILE A 36 1.43 4.30 -2.91
C ILE A 36 1.56 5.34 -1.81
N PHE A 37 0.60 5.35 -0.89
CA PHE A 37 0.53 6.34 0.17
C PHE A 37 1.76 6.27 1.09
N SER A 38 2.19 5.05 1.42
CA SER A 38 3.42 4.84 2.21
C SER A 38 4.62 5.43 1.47
N ILE A 39 4.82 5.10 0.19
CA ILE A 39 5.94 5.63 -0.61
C ILE A 39 5.91 7.16 -0.68
N LEU A 40 4.73 7.75 -0.92
CA LEU A 40 4.54 9.20 -1.06
C LEU A 40 4.75 9.97 0.26
N LEU A 41 4.31 9.42 1.38
CA LEU A 41 4.36 10.11 2.68
C LEU A 41 5.72 9.95 3.36
N ILE A 42 6.46 8.88 3.06
CA ILE A 42 7.74 8.58 3.72
C ILE A 42 8.91 9.35 3.11
N CYS A 43 8.93 9.60 1.80
CA CYS A 43 10.20 9.76 1.11
C CYS A 43 10.58 11.23 0.80
N PRO A 44 11.54 11.84 1.51
CA PRO A 44 12.44 12.79 0.88
C PRO A 44 13.27 12.05 -0.19
N ARG A 45 13.66 12.75 -1.27
CA ARG A 45 14.62 12.23 -2.26
C ARG A 45 15.83 11.65 -1.53
N ASN A 46 16.25 10.41 -1.87
CA ASN A 46 17.62 9.86 -1.80
C ASN A 46 17.65 8.32 -1.65
N SER A 47 18.84 7.76 -1.92
CA SER A 47 19.22 6.35 -2.21
C SER A 47 18.91 5.26 -1.15
N THR A 48 18.16 5.54 -0.08
CA THR A 48 17.86 4.52 0.93
C THR A 48 16.89 3.47 0.37
N VAL A 49 17.12 2.21 0.71
CA VAL A 49 16.20 1.11 0.36
C VAL A 49 15.03 1.15 1.34
N TYR A 50 13.82 1.30 0.81
CA TYR A 50 12.57 1.27 1.55
C TYR A 50 12.03 -0.15 1.57
N TYR A 51 11.92 -0.72 2.76
CA TYR A 51 11.33 -2.03 2.98
C TYR A 51 9.86 -1.86 3.33
N ILE A 52 8.99 -2.38 2.47
CA ILE A 52 7.54 -2.36 2.69
C ILE A 52 7.12 -3.78 3.03
N HIS A 53 6.61 -3.96 4.24
CA HIS A 53 6.12 -5.24 4.73
C HIS A 53 4.64 -5.37 4.38
N THR A 54 4.29 -6.41 3.62
CA THR A 54 2.89 -6.70 3.24
C THR A 54 2.63 -8.19 3.31
N ASP A 55 1.43 -8.56 3.73
CA ASP A 55 0.94 -9.94 3.74
C ASP A 55 0.34 -10.36 2.39
N SER A 56 0.26 -9.46 1.42
CA SER A 56 -0.35 -9.73 0.13
C SER A 56 0.63 -10.25 -0.90
N GLN A 57 0.60 -11.57 -1.11
CA GLN A 57 1.44 -12.21 -2.13
C GLN A 57 1.09 -11.72 -3.55
N ALA A 58 -0.18 -11.43 -3.81
CA ALA A 58 -0.63 -10.92 -5.12
C ALA A 58 -0.01 -9.54 -5.43
N THR A 59 0.07 -8.68 -4.42
CA THR A 59 0.66 -7.35 -4.54
C THR A 59 2.18 -7.45 -4.78
N ILE A 60 2.88 -8.32 -4.06
CA ILE A 60 4.32 -8.58 -4.27
C ILE A 60 4.58 -9.12 -5.68
N HIS A 61 3.80 -10.10 -6.11
CA HIS A 61 3.95 -10.69 -7.44
C HIS A 61 3.74 -9.64 -8.54
N THR A 62 2.71 -8.81 -8.40
CA THR A 62 2.39 -7.77 -9.38
C THR A 62 3.49 -6.72 -9.43
N PHE A 63 3.98 -6.25 -8.29
CA PHE A 63 5.10 -5.31 -8.20
C PHE A 63 6.37 -5.85 -8.86
N ASN A 64 6.75 -7.10 -8.57
CA ASN A 64 7.91 -7.74 -9.18
C ASN A 64 7.74 -7.90 -10.70
N SER A 65 6.50 -8.15 -11.17
CA SER A 65 6.21 -8.22 -12.60
C SER A 65 6.43 -6.89 -13.31
N LEU A 66 6.27 -5.74 -12.64
CA LEU A 66 6.42 -4.41 -13.25
C LEU A 66 7.83 -4.17 -13.80
N TYR A 67 8.83 -4.72 -13.10
CA TYR A 67 10.24 -4.59 -13.44
C TYR A 67 10.77 -5.80 -14.23
N SER A 68 9.92 -6.79 -14.52
CA SER A 68 10.30 -7.94 -15.32
C SER A 68 10.45 -7.56 -16.79
N HIS A 69 11.52 -8.01 -17.44
CA HIS A 69 11.75 -7.85 -18.89
C HIS A 69 10.63 -8.43 -19.77
N LYS A 70 9.74 -9.27 -19.22
CA LYS A 70 8.63 -9.92 -19.94
C LYS A 70 7.35 -9.07 -20.00
N THR A 71 7.35 -7.91 -19.35
CA THR A 71 6.17 -7.04 -19.23
C THR A 71 6.15 -6.02 -20.36
N THR A 72 5.39 -6.33 -21.41
CA THR A 72 5.13 -5.39 -22.51
C THR A 72 4.06 -4.37 -22.10
N PRO A 73 4.03 -3.16 -22.70
CA PRO A 73 3.00 -2.16 -22.42
C PRO A 73 1.57 -2.71 -22.54
N ARG A 74 1.35 -3.59 -23.52
CA ARG A 74 0.06 -4.27 -23.74
C ARG A 74 -0.30 -5.25 -22.61
N ARG A 75 0.69 -5.98 -22.07
CA ARG A 75 0.47 -6.87 -20.91
C ARG A 75 0.23 -6.06 -19.65
N PHE A 76 0.97 -4.96 -19.48
CA PHE A 76 0.81 -4.04 -18.36
C PHE A 76 -0.63 -3.49 -18.26
N GLN A 77 -1.23 -3.08 -19.38
CA GLN A 77 -2.61 -2.57 -19.38
C GLN A 77 -3.66 -3.62 -18.97
N LYS A 78 -3.35 -4.91 -19.09
CA LYS A 78 -4.24 -6.00 -18.65
C LYS A 78 -4.13 -6.32 -17.16
N ILE A 79 -3.15 -5.75 -16.47
CA ILE A 79 -2.99 -5.94 -15.02
C ILE A 79 -4.11 -5.16 -14.32
N ASN A 80 -4.77 -5.80 -13.36
CA ASN A 80 -5.76 -5.13 -12.52
C ASN A 80 -5.13 -3.95 -11.77
N ASN A 81 -5.84 -2.83 -11.71
CA ASN A 81 -5.34 -1.58 -11.14
C ASN A 81 -4.10 -1.02 -11.88
N CYS A 82 -4.02 -1.19 -13.20
CA CYS A 82 -2.88 -0.73 -14.01
C CYS A 82 -2.52 0.75 -13.78
N LEU A 83 -3.51 1.64 -13.65
CA LEU A 83 -3.28 3.06 -13.37
C LEU A 83 -2.59 3.30 -12.02
N THR A 84 -3.00 2.55 -10.99
CA THR A 84 -2.37 2.56 -9.66
C THR A 84 -0.91 2.13 -9.77
N TRP A 85 -0.62 1.06 -10.51
CA TRP A 85 0.75 0.61 -10.74
C TRP A 85 1.59 1.58 -11.59
N GLN A 86 0.99 2.30 -12.54
CA GLN A 86 1.68 3.36 -13.28
C GLN A 86 2.09 4.50 -12.37
N ALA A 87 1.18 4.94 -11.50
CA ALA A 87 1.48 5.97 -10.51
C ALA A 87 2.65 5.53 -9.60
N ILE A 88 2.61 4.28 -9.08
CA ILE A 88 3.72 3.72 -8.29
C ILE A 88 5.05 3.81 -9.04
N LYS A 89 5.08 3.30 -10.28
CA LYS A 89 6.31 3.29 -11.09
C LYS A 89 6.82 4.70 -11.33
N HIS A 90 5.93 5.62 -11.68
CA HIS A 90 6.28 7.02 -11.92
C HIS A 90 6.86 7.68 -10.68
N ILE A 91 6.23 7.51 -9.51
CA ILE A 91 6.71 8.08 -8.23
C ILE A 91 8.10 7.54 -7.89
N ILE A 92 8.31 6.22 -8.01
CA ILE A 92 9.60 5.57 -7.74
C ILE A 92 10.69 6.12 -8.66
N GLU A 93 10.40 6.29 -9.94
CA GLU A 93 11.34 6.84 -10.93
C GLU A 93 11.67 8.31 -10.67
N GLN A 94 10.66 9.16 -10.41
CA GLN A 94 10.83 10.59 -10.16
C GLN A 94 11.62 10.88 -8.86
N LEU A 95 11.36 10.08 -7.83
CA LEU A 95 12.01 10.19 -6.53
C LEU A 95 13.30 9.36 -6.44
N ARG A 96 13.65 8.59 -7.48
CA ARG A 96 14.81 7.66 -7.55
C ARG A 96 14.88 6.73 -6.35
N LEU A 97 13.74 6.19 -5.95
CA LEU A 97 13.62 5.35 -4.76
C LEU A 97 14.01 3.91 -5.07
N LYS A 98 14.57 3.22 -4.08
CA LYS A 98 14.75 1.77 -4.10
C LYS A 98 13.71 1.16 -3.17
N VAL A 99 12.70 0.48 -3.71
CA VAL A 99 11.62 -0.12 -2.93
C VAL A 99 11.75 -1.64 -2.98
N SER A 100 11.69 -2.29 -1.82
CA SER A 100 11.69 -3.74 -1.68
C SER A 100 10.45 -4.18 -0.89
N LEU A 101 9.64 -5.07 -1.46
CA LEU A 101 8.50 -5.64 -0.78
C LEU A 101 8.91 -6.94 -0.07
N VAL A 102 8.61 -7.02 1.23
CA VAL A 102 8.89 -8.18 2.07
C VAL A 102 7.56 -8.84 2.44
N LYS A 103 7.42 -10.13 2.10
CA LYS A 103 6.25 -10.91 2.51
C LYS A 103 6.31 -11.14 4.01
N VAL A 104 5.28 -10.70 4.72
CA VAL A 104 5.04 -11.10 6.12
C VAL A 104 3.93 -12.15 6.16
N GLN A 105 4.02 -13.08 7.12
CA GLN A 105 2.95 -14.05 7.32
C GLN A 105 1.79 -13.37 8.03
N ALA A 106 0.59 -13.47 7.45
CA ALA A 106 -0.63 -13.02 8.11
C ALA A 106 -0.76 -13.76 9.45
N HIS A 107 -1.13 -13.04 10.50
CA HIS A 107 -1.32 -13.58 11.86
C HIS A 107 -0.07 -14.19 12.54
N SER A 108 1.14 -13.92 12.04
CA SER A 108 2.40 -14.39 12.66
C SER A 108 2.77 -13.72 14.00
N GLY A 109 1.86 -12.96 14.59
CA GLY A 109 2.09 -12.29 15.86
C GLY A 109 2.96 -11.03 15.79
N ILE A 110 3.41 -10.61 14.59
CA ILE A 110 4.20 -9.38 14.41
C ILE A 110 3.37 -8.17 14.84
N GLU A 111 3.82 -7.48 15.89
CA GLU A 111 3.12 -6.33 16.49
C GLU A 111 2.76 -5.25 15.47
N HIS A 112 3.70 -4.85 14.61
CA HIS A 112 3.44 -3.84 13.57
C HIS A 112 2.35 -4.26 12.57
N ASN A 113 2.25 -5.55 12.25
CA ASN A 113 1.20 -6.05 11.36
C ASN A 113 -0.17 -6.03 12.06
N LYS A 114 -0.22 -6.39 13.35
CA LYS A 114 -1.46 -6.28 14.14
C LYS A 114 -1.93 -4.83 14.19
N VAL A 115 -1.02 -3.89 14.38
CA VAL A 115 -1.35 -2.45 14.38
C VAL A 115 -1.87 -2.02 13.00
N ALA A 116 -1.25 -2.45 11.91
CA ALA A 116 -1.74 -2.17 10.56
C ALA A 116 -3.16 -2.75 10.30
N ASP A 117 -3.41 -3.98 10.75
CA ASP A 117 -4.73 -4.63 10.66
C ASP A 117 -5.79 -3.90 11.48
N LEU A 118 -5.44 -3.41 12.68
CA LEU A 118 -6.32 -2.60 13.51
C LEU A 118 -6.64 -1.27 12.85
N LEU A 119 -5.64 -0.56 12.32
CA LEU A 119 -5.82 0.69 11.57
C LEU A 119 -6.71 0.48 10.33
N ALA A 120 -6.56 -0.64 9.63
CA ALA A 120 -7.41 -0.97 8.50
C ALA A 120 -8.87 -1.22 8.93
N LYS A 121 -9.11 -1.85 10.08
CA LYS A 121 -10.45 -2.02 10.64
C LYS A 121 -11.07 -0.70 11.05
N GLU A 122 -10.32 0.17 11.71
CA GLU A 122 -10.77 1.52 12.07
C GLU A 122 -11.14 2.34 10.84
N GLY A 123 -10.29 2.33 9.81
CA GLY A 123 -10.59 2.96 8.53
C GLY A 123 -11.89 2.46 7.93
N CYS A 124 -12.17 1.16 8.02
CA CYS A 124 -13.43 0.59 7.54
C CYS A 124 -14.64 1.13 8.33
N LEU A 125 -14.53 1.20 9.65
CA LEU A 125 -15.58 1.73 10.53
C LEU A 125 -15.88 3.21 10.27
N LEU A 126 -14.85 4.03 9.99
CA LEU A 126 -15.00 5.43 9.63
C LEU A 126 -15.83 5.62 8.35
N LEU A 127 -15.70 4.73 7.38
CA LEU A 127 -16.52 4.74 6.16
C LEU A 127 -18.00 4.55 6.49
N TYR A 128 -18.32 3.55 7.32
CA TYR A 128 -19.69 3.25 7.72
C TYR A 128 -20.32 4.43 8.46
N ALA A 129 -19.60 5.03 9.43
CA ALA A 129 -20.09 6.19 10.16
C ALA A 129 -20.41 7.38 9.23
N ARG A 130 -19.56 7.65 8.23
CA ARG A 130 -19.80 8.71 7.23
C ARG A 130 -21.02 8.44 6.35
N GLN A 131 -21.27 7.19 6.00
CA GLN A 131 -22.43 6.80 5.19
C GLN A 131 -23.74 6.88 5.98
N SER A 132 -23.71 6.60 7.29
CA SER A 132 -24.86 6.74 8.18
C SER A 132 -25.31 8.19 8.33
N ILE A 133 -24.36 9.14 8.40
CA ILE A 133 -24.67 10.58 8.53
C ILE A 133 -25.26 11.14 7.23
N LYS A 134 -24.81 10.67 6.05
CA LYS A 134 -25.34 11.13 4.75
C LYS A 134 -26.74 10.59 4.41
N LYS A 135 -27.29 9.67 5.20
CA LYS A 135 -28.61 9.05 5.01
C LYS A 135 -29.68 9.59 5.97
N ALA A 136 -29.32 10.50 6.87
CA ALA A 136 -30.22 11.24 7.75
C ALA A 136 -30.45 12.64 7.18
#